data_AF-A0A9P8FLP6-F1
#
_entry.id   AF-A0A9P8FLP6-F1
#
_cell.length_a   1.000
_cell.length_b   1.000
_cell.length_c   1.000
_cell.angle_alpha   90.00
_cell.angle_beta   90.00
_cell.angle_gamma   90.00
#
_symmetry.space_group_name_H-M   'P 1'
#
loop_
_entity.id
_entity.type
_entity.pdbx_description
1 polymer ?
#
loop_
_entity_poly.entity_id
_entity_poly.type
_entity_poly.pdbx_seq_one_letter_code
_entity_poly.pdbx_strand_id
1 'polypeptide(L)'
;VQEAIKQLDALVESASKGEALAPESLSKLRERLVETQGAIRQGDHSSQGGALEHKLLTVQKQYEDLLQSNLSEADVEDVKRRLQESLASHIAGEAGSSDLTAALARQQEENTRMRNEVESLRRQTVNGANGAKSLHQQLADFDAMKKSLMRDLQNRCERVVELEISLDSTREQYNSVLRSANSKQQQKKLAFLERNLEQLTQVQRQLVEQNAQLKKEVAIADRKLAARGERIHGLEQLLGESQEKLMQANHRFEAQLTAVKERLEAAKVSAASRNGNITGASGTAPELGSRIAKPLRGGGGAGPMVPTLAGLQQQQQQEGPKRSSWFFNQRT
;
A
#
# COMPACT_ATOMS: atom_id res chain seq x y z
N VAL A 1 -30.57 -46.93 13.48
CA VAL A 1 -29.58 -48.01 13.26
C VAL A 1 -29.40 -48.89 14.50
N GLN A 2 -28.97 -48.37 15.66
CA GLN A 2 -28.76 -49.19 16.87
C GLN A 2 -30.00 -49.99 17.31
N GLU A 3 -31.19 -49.41 17.19
CA GLU A 3 -32.44 -50.10 17.57
C GLU A 3 -32.83 -51.21 16.59
N ALA A 4 -32.53 -51.04 15.29
CA ALA A 4 -32.72 -52.08 14.28
C ALA A 4 -31.74 -53.25 14.47
N ILE A 5 -30.50 -52.96 14.88
CA ILE A 5 -29.51 -53.98 15.24
C ILE A 5 -29.99 -54.78 16.45
N LYS A 6 -30.46 -54.13 17.51
CA LYS A 6 -31.04 -54.82 18.68
C LYS A 6 -32.22 -55.72 18.34
N GLN A 7 -33.09 -55.29 17.41
CA GLN A 7 -34.21 -56.10 16.94
C GLN A 7 -33.76 -57.29 16.09
N LEU A 8 -32.73 -57.13 15.26
CA LEU A 8 -32.11 -58.24 14.53
C LEU A 8 -31.48 -59.25 15.49
N ASP A 9 -30.72 -58.78 16.49
CA ASP A 9 -30.08 -59.64 17.48
C ASP A 9 -31.11 -60.46 18.27
N ALA A 10 -32.23 -59.84 18.67
CA ALA A 10 -33.34 -60.51 19.34
C ALA A 10 -34.00 -61.59 18.45
N LEU A 11 -34.11 -61.35 17.14
CA LEU A 11 -34.65 -62.34 16.19
C LEU A 11 -33.66 -63.48 15.92
N VAL A 12 -32.37 -63.20 15.89
CA VAL A 12 -31.33 -64.24 15.78
C VAL A 12 -31.32 -65.11 17.04
N GLU A 13 -31.50 -64.50 18.21
CA GLU A 13 -31.55 -65.23 19.48
C GLU A 13 -32.81 -66.12 19.57
N SER A 14 -33.99 -65.64 19.16
CA SER A 14 -35.20 -66.47 19.14
C SER A 14 -35.14 -67.59 18.09
N ALA A 15 -34.55 -67.31 16.91
CA ALA A 15 -34.29 -68.34 15.90
C ALA A 15 -33.34 -69.43 16.42
N SER A 16 -32.30 -69.06 17.17
CA SER A 16 -31.32 -70.01 17.74
C SER A 16 -31.94 -70.92 18.81
N LYS A 17 -33.03 -70.48 19.46
CA LYS A 17 -33.80 -71.25 20.44
C LYS A 17 -34.88 -72.14 19.80
N GLY A 18 -35.01 -72.12 18.48
CA GLY A 18 -35.96 -72.96 17.73
C GLY A 18 -37.41 -72.48 17.76
N GLU A 19 -37.67 -71.25 18.20
CA GLU A 19 -39.00 -70.64 18.17
C GLU A 19 -39.38 -70.21 16.75
N ALA A 20 -40.66 -70.38 16.38
CA ALA A 20 -41.15 -69.97 15.08
C ALA A 20 -41.11 -68.44 14.95
N LEU A 21 -40.30 -67.94 14.01
CA LEU A 21 -40.18 -66.52 13.74
C LEU A 21 -41.50 -65.97 13.18
N ALA A 22 -42.12 -65.04 13.90
CA ALA A 22 -43.34 -64.38 13.43
C ALA A 22 -43.03 -63.49 12.21
N PRO A 23 -43.76 -63.61 11.09
CA PRO A 23 -43.49 -62.84 9.86
C PRO A 23 -43.64 -61.33 10.04
N GLU A 24 -44.42 -60.88 11.02
CA GLU A 24 -44.60 -59.46 11.34
C GLU A 24 -43.34 -58.78 11.90
N SER A 25 -42.52 -59.51 12.67
CA SER A 25 -41.30 -58.93 13.26
C SER A 25 -40.22 -58.68 12.19
N LEU A 26 -40.13 -59.57 11.20
CA LEU A 26 -39.29 -59.41 10.01
C LEU A 26 -39.77 -58.24 9.14
N SER A 27 -41.08 -58.06 8.99
CA SER A 27 -41.64 -56.92 8.26
C SER A 27 -41.30 -55.59 8.94
N LYS A 28 -41.43 -55.50 10.26
CA LYS A 28 -41.07 -54.30 11.04
C LYS A 28 -39.58 -53.98 10.97
N LEU A 29 -38.72 -55.00 11.02
CA LEU A 29 -37.27 -54.81 10.85
C LEU A 29 -36.93 -54.31 9.44
N ARG A 30 -37.58 -54.87 8.41
CA ARG A 30 -37.41 -54.44 7.01
C ARG A 30 -37.85 -52.99 6.82
N GLU A 31 -39.01 -52.60 7.36
CA GLU A 31 -39.51 -51.23 7.29
C GLU A 31 -38.53 -50.24 7.92
N ARG A 32 -38.04 -50.54 9.13
CA ARG A 32 -37.03 -49.72 9.81
C ARG A 32 -35.70 -49.65 9.07
N LEU A 33 -35.26 -50.75 8.44
CA LEU A 33 -34.05 -50.74 7.60
C LEU A 33 -34.24 -49.82 6.39
N VAL A 34 -35.39 -49.87 5.73
CA VAL A 34 -35.71 -49.01 4.58
C VAL A 34 -35.75 -47.53 5.01
N GLU A 35 -36.34 -47.22 6.17
CA GLU A 35 -36.31 -45.85 6.73
C GLU A 35 -34.89 -45.37 7.00
N THR A 36 -34.03 -46.20 7.61
CA THR A 36 -32.62 -45.83 7.84
C THR A 36 -31.84 -45.65 6.54
N GLN A 37 -32.11 -46.46 5.52
CA GLN A 37 -31.50 -46.30 4.21
C GLN A 37 -31.96 -45.01 3.51
N GLY A 38 -33.23 -44.64 3.67
CA GLY A 38 -33.77 -43.35 3.22
C GLY A 38 -33.11 -42.16 3.92
N ALA A 39 -32.94 -42.24 5.24
CA ALA A 39 -32.28 -41.21 6.05
C ALA A 39 -30.78 -41.07 5.71
N ILE A 40 -30.08 -42.17 5.43
CA ILE A 40 -28.67 -42.14 4.99
C ILE A 40 -28.55 -41.49 3.61
N ARG A 41 -29.45 -41.81 2.67
CA ARG A 41 -29.47 -41.14 1.35
C ARG A 41 -29.77 -39.64 1.45
N GLN A 42 -30.65 -39.23 2.36
CA GLN A 42 -30.89 -37.81 2.64
C GLN A 42 -29.72 -37.15 3.38
N GLY A 43 -28.99 -37.90 4.22
CA GLY A 43 -27.77 -37.45 4.90
C GLY A 43 -26.59 -37.22 3.95
N ASP A 44 -26.39 -38.09 2.96
CA ASP A 44 -25.40 -37.90 1.89
C ASP A 44 -25.77 -36.75 0.94
N HIS A 45 -27.05 -36.41 0.83
CA HIS A 45 -27.54 -35.24 0.09
C HIS A 45 -27.78 -34.02 0.97
N SER A 46 -27.33 -34.05 2.23
CA SER A 46 -27.41 -32.90 3.11
C SER A 46 -26.47 -31.80 2.58
N SER A 47 -27.08 -30.71 2.12
CA SER A 47 -26.60 -29.34 1.80
C SER A 47 -25.09 -29.03 1.75
N GLN A 48 -24.25 -29.57 2.63
CA GLN A 48 -22.81 -29.37 2.63
C GLN A 48 -22.08 -30.13 1.52
N GLY A 49 -22.49 -31.36 1.18
CA GLY A 49 -21.82 -32.17 0.13
C GLY A 49 -21.96 -31.54 -1.26
N GLY A 50 -23.20 -31.28 -1.69
CA GLY A 50 -23.48 -30.64 -2.98
C GLY A 50 -22.97 -29.20 -3.07
N ALA A 51 -22.96 -28.44 -1.97
CA ALA A 51 -22.39 -27.10 -1.96
C ALA A 51 -20.86 -27.10 -2.08
N LEU A 52 -20.18 -28.11 -1.51
CA LEU A 52 -18.74 -28.29 -1.66
C LEU A 52 -18.38 -28.75 -3.08
N GLU A 53 -19.14 -29.69 -3.65
CA GLU A 53 -18.97 -30.12 -5.04
C GLU A 53 -19.19 -28.97 -6.03
N HIS A 54 -20.24 -28.17 -5.83
CA HIS A 54 -20.48 -27.00 -6.68
C HIS A 54 -19.34 -25.96 -6.55
N LYS A 55 -18.80 -25.76 -5.35
CA LYS A 55 -17.63 -24.88 -5.14
C LYS A 55 -16.38 -25.43 -5.83
N LEU A 56 -16.14 -26.74 -5.73
CA LEU A 56 -15.02 -27.41 -6.39
C LEU A 56 -15.09 -27.25 -7.91
N LEU A 57 -16.26 -27.50 -8.50
CA LEU A 57 -16.51 -27.31 -9.92
C LEU A 57 -16.34 -25.84 -10.34
N THR A 58 -16.78 -24.89 -9.52
CA THR A 58 -16.63 -23.46 -9.81
C THR A 58 -15.16 -23.05 -9.79
N VAL A 59 -14.38 -23.50 -8.80
CA VAL A 59 -12.94 -23.22 -8.70
C VAL A 59 -12.17 -23.86 -9.85
N GLN A 60 -12.53 -25.10 -10.22
CA GLN A 60 -11.90 -25.80 -11.34
C GLN A 60 -12.16 -25.08 -12.66
N LYS A 61 -13.40 -24.66 -12.91
CA LYS A 61 -13.75 -23.87 -14.10
C LYS A 61 -13.03 -22.52 -14.13
N GLN A 62 -12.94 -21.84 -12.99
CA GLN A 62 -12.18 -20.59 -12.88
C GLN A 62 -10.69 -20.78 -13.16
N TYR A 63 -10.10 -21.91 -12.74
CA TYR A 63 -8.70 -22.24 -13.04
C TYR A 63 -8.49 -22.54 -14.53
N GLU A 64 -9.41 -23.28 -15.15
CA GLU A 64 -9.40 -23.55 -16.59
C GLU A 64 -9.58 -22.28 -17.42
N ASP A 65 -10.50 -21.39 -17.05
CA ASP A 65 -10.71 -20.10 -17.70
C ASP A 65 -9.47 -19.19 -17.53
N LEU A 66 -8.79 -19.26 -16.38
CA LEU A 66 -7.53 -18.53 -16.16
C LEU A 66 -6.40 -19.07 -17.03
N LEU A 67 -6.29 -20.39 -17.19
CA LEU A 67 -5.33 -21.02 -18.10
C LEU A 67 -5.62 -20.61 -19.55
N GLN A 68 -6.88 -20.69 -19.98
CA GLN A 68 -7.26 -20.34 -21.35
C GLN A 68 -7.10 -18.84 -21.67
N SER A 69 -7.36 -17.96 -20.69
CA SER A 69 -7.19 -16.51 -20.86
C SER A 69 -5.75 -16.02 -20.73
N ASN A 70 -4.84 -16.82 -20.17
CA ASN A 70 -3.41 -16.50 -20.06
C ASN A 70 -2.52 -17.25 -21.06
N LEU A 71 -3.07 -18.10 -21.93
CA LEU A 71 -2.33 -18.56 -23.11
C LEU A 71 -2.26 -17.43 -24.13
N SER A 72 -1.11 -16.79 -24.20
CA SER A 72 -0.83 -15.75 -25.19
C SER A 72 -0.68 -16.37 -26.59
N GLU A 73 -0.85 -15.55 -27.64
CA GLU A 73 -0.62 -15.99 -29.03
C GLU A 73 0.80 -16.55 -29.21
N ALA A 74 1.76 -16.06 -28.41
CA ALA A 74 3.12 -16.57 -28.32
C ALA A 74 3.21 -18.00 -27.77
N ASP A 75 2.36 -18.38 -26.80
CA ASP A 75 2.33 -19.74 -26.25
C ASP A 75 1.79 -20.75 -27.29
N VAL A 76 0.82 -20.33 -28.11
CA VAL A 76 0.29 -21.14 -29.21
C VAL A 76 1.33 -21.33 -30.31
N GLU A 77 2.08 -20.27 -30.64
CA GLU A 77 3.20 -20.35 -31.57
C GLU A 77 4.33 -21.24 -31.05
N ASP A 78 4.63 -21.18 -29.75
CA ASP A 78 5.63 -22.06 -29.12
C ASP A 78 5.21 -23.54 -29.14
N VAL A 79 3.93 -23.84 -28.93
CA VAL A 79 3.42 -25.21 -29.05
C VAL A 79 3.50 -25.70 -30.49
N LYS A 80 3.14 -24.87 -31.48
CA LYS A 80 3.28 -25.21 -32.91
C LYS A 80 4.74 -25.44 -33.29
N ARG A 81 5.66 -24.59 -32.81
CA ARG A 81 7.10 -24.72 -33.03
C ARG A 81 7.64 -26.02 -32.44
N ARG A 82 7.27 -26.35 -31.19
CA ARG A 82 7.64 -27.63 -30.54
C ARG A 82 7.08 -28.84 -31.27
N LEU A 83 5.85 -28.76 -31.80
CA LEU A 83 5.26 -29.84 -32.59
C LEU A 83 5.99 -30.05 -33.92
N GLN A 84 6.34 -28.96 -34.62
CA GLN A 84 7.13 -29.03 -35.85
C GLN A 84 8.54 -29.58 -35.59
N GLU A 85 9.18 -29.18 -34.50
CA GLU A 85 10.49 -29.69 -34.08
C GLU A 85 10.42 -31.18 -33.67
N SER A 86 9.33 -31.62 -33.04
CA SER A 86 9.08 -33.03 -32.74
C SER A 86 8.86 -33.88 -34.00
N LEU A 87 8.15 -33.35 -35.00
CA LEU A 87 7.94 -34.05 -36.28
C LEU A 87 9.24 -34.11 -37.11
N ALA A 88 9.99 -33.00 -37.17
CA ALA A 88 11.28 -32.96 -37.82
C ALA A 88 12.29 -33.91 -37.16
N SER A 89 12.30 -33.98 -35.83
CA SER A 89 13.15 -34.93 -35.09
C SER A 89 12.71 -36.39 -35.27
N HIS A 90 11.42 -36.67 -35.44
CA HIS A 90 10.95 -38.03 -35.77
C HIS A 90 11.37 -38.48 -37.17
N ILE A 91 11.25 -37.60 -38.18
CA ILE A 91 11.69 -37.88 -39.55
C ILE A 91 13.22 -38.02 -39.63
N ALA A 92 13.96 -37.16 -38.94
CA ALA A 92 15.41 -37.29 -38.81
C ALA A 92 15.81 -38.56 -38.04
N GLY A 93 15.00 -38.98 -37.06
CA GLY A 93 15.16 -40.25 -36.33
C GLY A 93 14.95 -41.48 -37.19
N GLU A 94 14.01 -41.47 -38.14
CA GLU A 94 13.84 -42.55 -39.14
C GLU A 94 15.02 -42.63 -40.11
N ALA A 95 15.53 -41.49 -40.58
CA ALA A 95 16.76 -41.46 -41.38
C ALA A 95 17.97 -41.97 -40.58
N GLY A 96 18.08 -41.57 -39.31
CA GLY A 96 19.07 -42.08 -38.37
C GLY A 96 18.94 -43.58 -38.10
N SER A 97 17.72 -44.14 -38.11
CA SER A 97 17.46 -45.58 -37.97
C SER A 97 18.04 -46.37 -39.15
N SER A 98 17.89 -45.86 -40.37
CA SER A 98 18.51 -46.45 -41.58
C SER A 98 20.05 -46.43 -41.49
N ASP A 99 20.63 -45.30 -41.06
CA ASP A 99 22.09 -45.17 -40.86
C ASP A 99 22.61 -46.04 -39.72
N LEU A 100 21.83 -46.19 -38.64
CA LEU A 100 22.07 -47.13 -37.55
C LEU A 100 22.04 -48.58 -38.05
N THR A 101 21.12 -48.92 -38.96
CA THR A 101 21.06 -50.28 -39.53
C THR A 101 22.28 -50.58 -40.39
N ALA A 102 22.72 -49.61 -41.21
CA ALA A 102 23.93 -49.72 -42.01
C ALA A 102 25.21 -49.77 -41.15
N ALA A 103 25.26 -48.99 -40.07
CA ALA A 103 26.35 -49.03 -39.09
C ALA A 103 26.39 -50.38 -38.37
N LEU A 104 25.23 -50.93 -37.99
CA LEU A 104 25.14 -52.25 -37.34
C LEU A 104 25.64 -53.38 -38.25
N ALA A 105 25.33 -53.32 -39.55
CA ALA A 105 25.82 -54.29 -40.53
C ALA A 105 27.35 -54.21 -40.70
N ARG A 106 27.92 -53.01 -40.77
CA ARG A 106 29.39 -52.80 -40.79
C ARG A 106 30.03 -53.29 -39.50
N GLN A 107 29.41 -53.01 -38.35
CA GLN A 107 29.88 -53.48 -37.05
C GLN A 107 29.82 -55.01 -36.93
N GLN A 108 28.82 -55.66 -37.55
CA GLN A 108 28.73 -57.11 -37.60
C GLN A 108 29.82 -57.71 -38.47
N GLU A 109 30.09 -57.14 -39.65
CA GLU A 109 31.18 -57.57 -40.52
C GLU A 109 32.55 -57.40 -39.84
N GLU A 110 32.79 -56.26 -39.19
CA GLU A 110 33.99 -56.02 -38.41
C GLU A 110 34.11 -56.99 -37.22
N ASN A 111 33.00 -57.29 -36.52
CA ASN A 111 32.98 -58.32 -35.47
C ASN A 111 33.31 -59.71 -36.01
N THR A 112 32.81 -60.09 -37.18
CA THR A 112 33.16 -61.39 -37.79
C THR A 112 34.64 -61.44 -38.16
N ARG A 113 35.19 -60.34 -38.67
CA ARG A 113 36.62 -60.21 -38.97
C ARG A 113 37.48 -60.30 -37.72
N MET A 114 37.14 -59.56 -36.68
CA MET A 114 37.82 -59.60 -35.37
C MET A 114 37.72 -61.00 -34.74
N ARG A 115 36.58 -61.68 -34.87
CA ARG A 115 36.43 -63.08 -34.40
C ARG A 115 37.37 -64.02 -35.14
N ASN A 116 37.48 -63.92 -36.46
CA ASN A 116 38.40 -64.75 -37.26
C ASN A 116 39.86 -64.44 -36.92
N GLU A 117 40.20 -63.17 -36.68
CA GLU A 117 41.55 -62.76 -36.27
C GLU A 117 41.89 -63.27 -34.87
N VAL A 118 40.97 -63.15 -33.90
CA VAL A 118 41.09 -63.72 -32.56
C VAL A 118 41.21 -65.24 -32.60
N GLU A 119 40.49 -65.92 -33.49
CA GLU A 119 40.60 -67.37 -33.66
C GLU A 119 41.96 -67.78 -34.25
N SER A 120 42.50 -66.99 -35.19
CA SER A 120 43.86 -67.18 -35.73
C SER A 120 44.94 -66.94 -34.65
N LEU A 121 44.78 -65.89 -33.84
CA LEU A 121 45.69 -65.54 -32.75
C LEU A 121 45.60 -66.55 -31.61
N ARG A 122 44.41 -67.08 -31.29
CA ARG A 122 44.21 -68.20 -30.36
C ARG A 122 44.94 -69.45 -30.83
N ARG A 123 44.82 -69.80 -32.11
CA ARG A 123 45.57 -70.92 -32.70
C ARG A 123 47.09 -70.71 -32.61
N GLN A 124 47.57 -69.48 -32.75
CA GLN A 124 48.98 -69.14 -32.63
C GLN A 124 49.50 -69.12 -31.18
N THR A 125 48.66 -68.75 -30.20
CA THR A 125 49.02 -68.72 -28.77
C THR A 125 48.94 -70.09 -28.08
N VAL A 126 48.06 -70.99 -28.55
CA VAL A 126 47.93 -72.34 -27.98
C VAL A 126 49.07 -73.28 -28.39
N ASN A 127 49.76 -73.00 -29.51
CA ASN A 127 50.81 -73.87 -30.05
C ASN A 127 52.27 -73.42 -29.75
N GLY A 128 52.48 -72.37 -28.95
CA GLY A 128 53.82 -71.86 -28.65
C GLY A 128 54.02 -71.47 -27.19
N ALA A 129 55.24 -71.65 -26.67
CA ALA A 129 55.67 -71.36 -25.28
C ALA A 129 55.41 -69.91 -24.79
N ASN A 130 54.89 -69.02 -25.65
CA ASN A 130 54.44 -67.67 -25.32
C ASN A 130 53.03 -67.61 -24.71
N GLY A 131 52.22 -68.68 -24.81
CA GLY A 131 50.87 -68.73 -24.24
C GLY A 131 50.83 -68.67 -22.70
N ALA A 132 51.82 -69.28 -22.03
CA ALA A 132 51.94 -69.22 -20.57
C ALA A 132 52.31 -67.82 -20.06
N LYS A 133 53.16 -67.08 -20.79
CA LYS A 133 53.50 -65.68 -20.49
C LYS A 133 52.29 -64.75 -20.74
N SER A 134 51.52 -64.99 -21.80
CA SER A 134 50.28 -64.27 -22.09
C SER A 134 49.21 -64.48 -21.01
N LEU A 135 49.06 -65.70 -20.48
CA LEU A 135 48.10 -66.00 -19.43
C LEU A 135 48.49 -65.34 -18.10
N HIS A 136 49.78 -65.36 -17.76
CA HIS A 136 50.29 -64.70 -16.57
C HIS A 136 50.15 -63.17 -16.64
N GLN A 137 50.37 -62.58 -17.82
CA GLN A 137 50.14 -61.16 -18.05
C GLN A 137 48.65 -60.80 -17.90
N GLN A 138 47.74 -61.60 -18.49
CA GLN A 138 46.31 -61.38 -18.34
C GLN A 138 45.85 -61.47 -16.88
N LEU A 139 46.35 -62.44 -16.11
CA LEU A 139 46.10 -62.54 -14.67
C LEU A 139 46.57 -61.29 -13.92
N ALA A 140 47.76 -60.77 -14.23
CA ALA A 140 48.27 -59.55 -13.64
C ALA A 140 47.43 -58.31 -14.02
N ASP A 141 46.99 -58.23 -15.27
CA ASP A 141 46.10 -57.16 -15.75
C ASP A 141 44.73 -57.23 -15.09
N PHE A 142 44.18 -58.43 -14.87
CA PHE A 142 42.95 -58.64 -14.11
C PHE A 142 43.10 -58.20 -12.65
N ASP A 143 44.22 -58.53 -11.99
CA ASP A 143 44.48 -58.08 -10.63
C ASP A 143 44.68 -56.56 -10.53
N ALA A 144 45.32 -55.94 -11.53
CA ALA A 144 45.44 -54.49 -11.62
C ALA A 144 44.07 -53.83 -11.82
N MET A 145 43.23 -54.39 -12.69
CA MET A 145 41.87 -53.91 -12.95
C MET A 145 40.99 -54.07 -11.70
N LYS A 146 41.09 -55.19 -10.99
CA LYS A 146 40.41 -55.43 -9.72
C LYS A 146 40.81 -54.40 -8.67
N LYS A 147 42.11 -54.11 -8.52
CA LYS A 147 42.61 -53.07 -7.60
C LYS A 147 42.10 -51.68 -7.99
N SER A 148 42.10 -51.35 -9.28
CA SER A 148 41.58 -50.08 -9.78
C SER A 148 40.09 -49.94 -9.51
N LEU A 149 39.30 -51.00 -9.73
CA LEU A 149 37.86 -51.00 -9.49
C LEU A 149 37.54 -50.88 -7.99
N MET A 150 38.26 -51.62 -7.14
CA MET A 150 38.11 -51.51 -5.68
C MET A 150 38.41 -50.10 -5.19
N ARG A 151 39.45 -49.45 -5.72
CA ARG A 151 39.81 -48.07 -5.40
C ARG A 151 38.75 -47.08 -5.87
N ASP A 152 38.21 -47.24 -7.07
CA ASP A 152 37.15 -46.37 -7.57
C ASP A 152 35.85 -46.52 -6.77
N LEU A 153 35.50 -47.76 -6.41
CA LEU A 153 34.33 -48.05 -5.57
C LEU A 153 34.49 -47.42 -4.19
N GLN A 154 35.67 -47.55 -3.57
CA GLN A 154 36.00 -46.87 -2.32
C GLN A 154 35.88 -45.35 -2.45
N ASN A 155 36.51 -44.74 -3.47
CA ASN A 155 36.44 -43.29 -3.70
C ASN A 155 35.00 -42.80 -3.95
N ARG A 156 34.15 -43.61 -4.58
CA ARG A 156 32.72 -43.29 -4.79
C ARG A 156 31.95 -43.41 -3.49
N CYS A 157 32.19 -44.44 -2.68
CA CYS A 157 31.58 -44.58 -1.35
C CYS A 157 31.97 -43.41 -0.43
N GLU A 158 33.25 -43.04 -0.39
CA GLU A 158 33.74 -41.88 0.39
C GLU A 158 33.03 -40.59 -0.05
N ARG A 159 32.95 -40.34 -1.36
CA ARG A 159 32.22 -39.17 -1.89
C ARG A 159 30.73 -39.19 -1.56
N VAL A 160 30.07 -40.34 -1.59
CA VAL A 160 28.66 -40.45 -1.22
C VAL A 160 28.48 -40.10 0.25
N VAL A 161 29.32 -40.61 1.15
CA VAL A 161 29.27 -40.29 2.58
C VAL A 161 29.55 -38.80 2.83
N GLU A 162 30.54 -38.21 2.16
CA GLU A 162 30.80 -36.77 2.25
C GLU A 162 29.60 -35.94 1.79
N LEU A 163 28.97 -36.33 0.68
CA LEU A 163 27.78 -35.67 0.16
C LEU A 163 26.61 -35.80 1.13
N GLU A 164 26.39 -36.98 1.73
CA GLU A 164 25.35 -37.20 2.75
C GLU A 164 25.57 -36.30 3.98
N ILE A 165 26.80 -36.25 4.49
CA ILE A 165 27.16 -35.37 5.61
C ILE A 165 26.94 -33.91 5.24
N SER A 166 27.34 -33.49 4.04
CA SER A 166 27.15 -32.10 3.58
C SER A 166 25.67 -31.74 3.41
N LEU A 167 24.86 -32.69 2.94
CA LEU A 167 23.42 -32.54 2.77
C LEU A 167 22.75 -32.41 4.13
N ASP A 168 23.12 -33.26 5.09
CA ASP A 168 22.59 -33.21 6.46
C ASP A 168 23.03 -31.94 7.19
N SER A 169 24.28 -31.51 7.01
CA SER A 169 24.76 -30.22 7.53
C SER A 169 23.96 -29.05 6.95
N THR A 170 23.70 -29.06 5.65
CA THR A 170 22.90 -28.01 4.98
C THR A 170 21.46 -28.01 5.46
N ARG A 171 20.85 -29.19 5.64
CA ARG A 171 19.50 -29.35 6.22
C ARG A 171 19.44 -28.83 7.65
N GLU A 172 20.45 -29.10 8.46
CA GLU A 172 20.52 -28.63 9.84
C GLU A 172 20.69 -27.10 9.90
N GLN A 173 21.54 -26.52 9.04
CA GLN A 173 21.67 -25.07 8.88
C GLN A 173 20.34 -24.44 8.46
N TYR A 174 19.66 -25.00 7.46
CA TYR A 174 18.35 -24.51 7.02
C TYR A 174 17.31 -24.56 8.16
N ASN A 175 17.24 -25.67 8.90
CA ASN A 175 16.34 -25.80 10.05
C ASN A 175 16.70 -24.87 11.22
N SER A 176 17.99 -24.58 11.42
CA SER A 176 18.46 -23.59 12.40
C SER A 176 18.02 -22.18 12.00
N VAL A 177 18.22 -21.81 10.73
CA VAL A 177 17.77 -20.52 10.18
C VAL A 177 16.26 -20.39 10.29
N LEU A 178 15.50 -21.41 9.91
CA LEU A 178 14.03 -21.41 9.97
C LEU A 178 13.52 -21.23 11.42
N ARG A 179 14.15 -21.91 12.40
CA ARG A 179 13.81 -21.75 13.82
C ARG A 179 14.23 -20.38 14.36
N SER A 180 15.38 -19.85 13.93
CA SER A 180 15.85 -18.53 14.37
C SER A 180 15.01 -17.39 13.77
N ALA A 181 14.61 -17.49 12.50
CA ALA A 181 13.72 -16.57 11.82
C ALA A 181 12.29 -16.58 12.41
N ASN A 182 11.86 -17.74 12.95
CA ASN A 182 10.59 -17.87 13.67
C ASN A 182 10.75 -17.66 15.19
N SER A 183 11.86 -17.03 15.62
CA SER A 183 12.04 -16.71 17.03
C SER A 183 10.97 -15.73 17.48
N LYS A 184 10.23 -16.10 18.52
CA LYS A 184 9.18 -15.25 19.14
C LYS A 184 9.70 -13.84 19.49
N GLN A 185 11.00 -13.71 19.77
CA GLN A 185 11.63 -12.42 20.05
C GLN A 185 11.78 -11.56 18.79
N GLN A 186 12.10 -12.16 17.65
CA GLN A 186 12.16 -11.46 16.36
C GLN A 186 10.75 -11.03 15.92
N GLN A 187 9.74 -11.89 16.08
CA GLN A 187 8.33 -11.52 15.82
C GLN A 187 7.86 -10.34 16.67
N LYS A 188 8.16 -10.34 17.98
CA LYS A 188 7.85 -9.20 18.85
C LYS A 188 8.54 -7.90 18.41
N LYS A 189 9.80 -8.00 17.98
CA LYS A 189 10.55 -6.84 17.46
C LYS A 189 9.96 -6.34 16.13
N LEU A 190 9.57 -7.25 15.25
CA LEU A 190 8.91 -6.92 13.98
C LEU A 190 7.57 -6.21 14.23
N ALA A 191 6.71 -6.78 15.07
CA ALA A 191 5.42 -6.18 15.44
C ALA A 191 5.57 -4.80 16.12
N PHE A 192 6.63 -4.61 16.92
CA PHE A 192 6.94 -3.31 17.50
C PHE A 192 7.33 -2.28 16.43
N LEU A 193 8.15 -2.68 15.46
CA LEU A 193 8.54 -1.81 14.34
C LEU A 193 7.35 -1.47 13.44
N GLU A 194 6.47 -2.44 13.16
CA GLU A 194 5.23 -2.23 12.40
C GLU A 194 4.34 -1.18 13.09
N ARG A 195 4.12 -1.32 14.41
CA ARG A 195 3.35 -0.34 15.18
C ARG A 195 4.00 1.04 15.18
N ASN A 196 5.33 1.11 15.28
CA ASN A 196 6.03 2.38 15.28
C ASN A 196 5.94 3.08 13.91
N LEU A 197 6.07 2.32 12.82
CA LEU A 197 5.87 2.83 11.47
C LEU A 197 4.44 3.35 11.26
N GLU A 198 3.45 2.63 11.76
CA GLU A 198 2.05 3.08 11.70
C GLU A 198 1.85 4.39 12.47
N GLN A 199 2.38 4.48 13.69
CA GLN A 199 2.32 5.71 14.49
C GLN A 199 3.01 6.88 13.79
N LEU A 200 4.21 6.65 13.23
CA LEU A 200 4.95 7.70 12.51
C LEU A 200 4.16 8.18 11.28
N THR A 201 3.54 7.26 10.55
CA THR A 201 2.70 7.58 9.40
C THR A 201 1.46 8.39 9.81
N GLN A 202 0.83 8.04 10.92
CA GLN A 202 -0.31 8.81 11.45
C GLN A 202 0.10 10.22 11.86
N VAL A 203 1.22 10.38 12.58
CA VAL A 203 1.76 11.69 12.97
C VAL A 203 2.13 12.52 11.74
N GLN A 204 2.77 11.91 10.74
CA GLN A 204 3.09 12.58 9.48
C GLN A 204 1.83 13.10 8.78
N ARG A 205 0.77 12.27 8.71
CA ARG A 205 -0.51 12.69 8.12
C ARG A 205 -1.12 13.88 8.86
N GLN A 206 -1.12 13.83 10.19
CA GLN A 206 -1.61 14.93 11.03
C GLN A 206 -0.79 16.22 10.82
N LEU A 207 0.54 16.13 10.77
CA LEU A 207 1.39 17.29 10.52
C LEU A 207 1.16 17.89 9.14
N VAL A 208 0.96 17.06 8.10
CA VAL A 208 0.63 17.55 6.75
C VAL A 208 -0.72 18.27 6.75
N GLU A 209 -1.73 17.69 7.41
CA GLU A 209 -3.05 18.31 7.52
C GLU A 209 -3.02 19.63 8.30
N GLN A 210 -2.31 19.68 9.43
CA GLN A 210 -2.09 20.91 10.20
C GLN A 210 -1.33 21.95 9.39
N ASN A 211 -0.30 21.56 8.63
CA ASN A 211 0.44 22.48 7.77
C ASN A 211 -0.45 23.07 6.67
N ALA A 212 -1.32 22.25 6.06
CA ALA A 212 -2.30 22.71 5.09
C ALA A 212 -3.32 23.68 5.71
N GLN A 213 -3.77 23.42 6.94
CA GLN A 213 -4.66 24.32 7.68
C GLN A 213 -3.98 25.66 8.00
N LEU A 214 -2.76 25.64 8.53
CA LEU A 214 -1.99 26.84 8.82
C LEU A 214 -1.76 27.70 7.55
N LYS A 215 -1.47 27.07 6.40
CA LYS A 215 -1.34 27.78 5.12
C LYS A 215 -2.64 28.52 4.75
N LYS A 216 -3.80 27.91 4.98
CA LYS A 216 -5.10 28.58 4.75
C LYS A 216 -5.29 29.75 5.71
N GLU A 217 -4.95 29.58 6.99
CA GLU A 217 -5.07 30.63 8.00
C GLU A 217 -4.16 31.83 7.70
N VAL A 218 -2.92 31.57 7.28
CA VAL A 218 -1.97 32.61 6.81
C VAL A 218 -2.55 33.35 5.61
N ALA A 219 -3.04 32.64 4.58
CA ALA A 219 -3.64 33.28 3.41
C ALA A 219 -4.85 34.17 3.76
N ILE A 220 -5.65 33.77 4.76
CA ILE A 220 -6.77 34.59 5.27
C ILE A 220 -6.24 35.81 6.03
N ALA A 221 -5.22 35.65 6.87
CA ALA A 221 -4.59 36.74 7.60
C ALA A 221 -3.97 37.78 6.65
N ASP A 222 -3.29 37.33 5.59
CA ASP A 222 -2.71 38.20 4.57
C ASP A 222 -3.76 39.02 3.84
N ARG A 223 -4.88 38.39 3.41
CA ARG A 223 -6.00 39.11 2.80
C ARG A 223 -6.61 40.15 3.75
N LYS A 224 -6.74 39.81 5.04
CA LYS A 224 -7.23 40.75 6.06
C LYS A 224 -6.25 41.90 6.28
N LEU A 225 -4.95 41.64 6.26
CA LEU A 225 -3.91 42.66 6.39
C LEU A 225 -3.93 43.61 5.20
N ALA A 226 -4.01 43.08 3.98
CA ALA A 226 -4.12 43.88 2.75
C ALA A 226 -5.34 44.81 2.77
N ALA A 227 -6.54 44.29 3.10
CA ALA A 227 -7.75 45.10 3.21
C ALA A 227 -7.66 46.19 4.29
N ARG A 228 -6.97 45.91 5.41
CA ARG A 228 -6.68 46.94 6.43
C ARG A 228 -5.71 47.99 5.91
N GLY A 229 -4.69 47.59 5.15
CA GLY A 229 -3.75 48.49 4.49
C GLY A 229 -4.45 49.44 3.53
N GLU A 230 -5.33 48.93 2.66
CA GLU A 230 -6.15 49.75 1.75
C GLU A 230 -7.04 50.74 2.51
N ARG A 231 -7.66 50.30 3.61
CA ARG A 231 -8.47 51.18 4.46
C ARG A 231 -7.62 52.29 5.09
N ILE A 232 -6.44 51.98 5.62
CA ILE A 232 -5.54 52.98 6.20
C ILE A 232 -5.13 53.98 5.14
N HIS A 233 -4.71 53.51 3.97
CA HIS A 233 -4.35 54.38 2.85
C HIS A 233 -5.49 55.33 2.45
N GLY A 234 -6.73 54.84 2.37
CA GLY A 234 -7.90 55.69 2.11
C GLY A 234 -8.15 56.73 3.20
N LEU A 235 -7.93 56.39 4.48
CA LEU A 235 -8.05 57.35 5.59
C LEU A 235 -6.92 58.39 5.58
N GLU A 236 -5.70 58.00 5.24
CA GLU A 236 -4.55 58.90 5.08
C GLU A 236 -4.79 59.89 3.94
N GLN A 237 -5.36 59.43 2.82
CA GLN A 237 -5.76 60.30 1.71
C GLN A 237 -6.82 61.32 2.16
N LEU A 238 -7.89 60.88 2.81
CA LEU A 238 -8.94 61.78 3.31
C LEU A 238 -8.41 62.79 4.33
N LEU A 239 -7.47 62.37 5.18
CA LEU A 239 -6.79 63.25 6.13
C LEU A 239 -5.96 64.31 5.39
N GLY A 240 -5.18 63.91 4.39
CA GLY A 240 -4.41 64.81 3.55
C GLY A 240 -5.30 65.84 2.84
N GLU A 241 -6.39 65.39 2.22
CA GLU A 241 -7.37 66.29 1.58
C GLU A 241 -8.01 67.27 2.58
N SER A 242 -8.32 66.80 3.79
CA SER A 242 -8.87 67.64 4.86
C SER A 242 -7.86 68.70 5.33
N GLN A 243 -6.59 68.32 5.48
CA GLN A 243 -5.50 69.24 5.83
C GLN A 243 -5.27 70.28 4.73
N GLU A 244 -5.28 69.86 3.46
CA GLU A 244 -5.15 70.77 2.33
C GLU A 244 -6.30 71.78 2.28
N LYS A 245 -7.55 71.33 2.45
CA LYS A 245 -8.74 72.20 2.52
C LYS A 245 -8.63 73.21 3.67
N LEU A 246 -8.15 72.77 4.85
CA LEU A 246 -7.93 73.65 6.00
C LEU A 246 -6.84 74.69 5.71
N MET A 247 -5.73 74.28 5.10
CA MET A 247 -4.64 75.17 4.71
C MET A 247 -5.09 76.21 3.67
N GLN A 248 -5.85 75.79 2.65
CA GLN A 248 -6.45 76.70 1.67
C GLN A 248 -7.43 77.69 2.32
N ALA A 249 -8.25 77.23 3.27
CA ALA A 249 -9.14 78.11 4.03
C ALA A 249 -8.35 79.12 4.87
N ASN A 250 -7.31 78.69 5.57
CA ASN A 250 -6.44 79.57 6.34
C ASN A 250 -5.76 80.62 5.45
N HIS A 251 -5.23 80.21 4.29
CA HIS A 251 -4.64 81.15 3.33
C HIS A 251 -5.66 82.19 2.82
N ARG A 252 -6.91 81.78 2.55
CA ARG A 252 -8.00 82.73 2.21
C ARG A 252 -8.30 83.69 3.35
N PHE A 253 -8.31 83.22 4.59
CA PHE A 253 -8.51 84.08 5.77
C PHE A 253 -7.37 85.08 5.94
N GLU A 254 -6.12 84.65 5.80
CA GLU A 254 -4.96 85.53 5.83
C GLU A 254 -5.00 86.58 4.72
N ALA A 255 -5.33 86.20 3.49
CA ALA A 255 -5.49 87.13 2.38
C ALA A 255 -6.59 88.17 2.65
N GLN A 256 -7.74 87.74 3.18
CA GLN A 256 -8.82 88.65 3.58
C GLN A 256 -8.37 89.60 4.71
N LEU A 257 -7.64 89.09 5.70
CA LEU A 257 -7.12 89.87 6.82
C LEU A 257 -6.13 90.94 6.34
N THR A 258 -5.22 90.58 5.42
CA THR A 258 -4.31 91.52 4.76
C THR A 258 -5.07 92.58 3.96
N ALA A 259 -6.07 92.19 3.16
CA ALA A 259 -6.89 93.15 2.41
C ALA A 259 -7.66 94.13 3.34
N VAL A 260 -8.14 93.66 4.50
CA VAL A 260 -8.77 94.52 5.52
C VAL A 260 -7.75 95.45 6.15
N LYS A 261 -6.54 94.97 6.49
CA LYS A 261 -5.44 95.80 7.00
C LYS A 261 -5.07 96.91 6.01
N GLU A 262 -4.88 96.58 4.74
CA GLU A 262 -4.57 97.55 3.69
C GLU A 262 -5.68 98.59 3.53
N ARG A 263 -6.95 98.18 3.53
CA ARG A 263 -8.08 99.12 3.50
C ARG A 263 -8.11 100.02 4.73
N LEU A 264 -7.80 99.48 5.92
CA LEU A 264 -7.73 100.26 7.15
C LEU A 264 -6.57 101.27 7.11
N GLU A 265 -5.40 100.88 6.58
CA GLU A 265 -4.27 101.78 6.39
C GLU A 265 -4.57 102.86 5.35
N ALA A 266 -5.15 102.50 4.21
CA ALA A 266 -5.61 103.46 3.20
C ALA A 266 -6.63 104.44 3.78
N ALA A 267 -7.58 103.95 4.60
CA ALA A 267 -8.54 104.81 5.31
C ALA A 267 -7.83 105.74 6.30
N LYS A 268 -6.87 105.26 7.09
CA LYS A 268 -6.06 106.07 8.01
C LYS A 268 -5.26 107.15 7.28
N VAL A 269 -4.59 106.81 6.18
CA VAL A 269 -3.85 107.78 5.36
C VAL A 269 -4.82 108.81 4.73
N SER A 270 -5.98 108.37 4.25
CA SER A 270 -7.02 109.27 3.72
C SER A 270 -7.67 110.18 4.79
N ALA A 271 -7.69 109.73 6.05
CA ALA A 271 -8.18 110.50 7.19
C ALA A 271 -7.11 111.48 7.70
N ALA A 272 -5.84 111.05 7.77
CA ALA A 272 -4.70 111.90 8.09
C ALA A 272 -4.50 113.00 7.04
N SER A 273 -4.73 112.70 5.75
CA SER A 273 -4.72 113.70 4.67
C SER A 273 -5.92 114.66 4.71
N ARG A 274 -7.02 114.31 5.42
CA ARG A 274 -8.19 115.18 5.64
C ARG A 274 -8.09 116.02 6.92
N ASN A 275 -7.00 115.88 7.69
CA ASN A 275 -6.79 116.63 8.93
C ASN A 275 -5.90 117.87 8.77
N GLY A 276 -5.66 118.31 7.52
CA GLY A 276 -5.19 119.65 7.21
C GLY A 276 -6.37 120.59 6.99
N ASN A 277 -6.75 121.34 8.04
CA ASN A 277 -7.71 122.44 8.05
C ASN A 277 -9.22 122.08 8.09
N ILE A 278 -9.82 122.19 9.28
CA ILE A 278 -11.00 123.05 9.55
C ILE A 278 -11.30 123.02 11.06
N THR A 279 -11.15 124.20 11.66
CA THR A 279 -11.73 124.61 12.93
C THR A 279 -13.25 124.73 12.79
N GLY A 280 -14.02 124.10 13.67
CA GLY A 280 -15.38 124.57 13.97
C GLY A 280 -16.46 123.50 14.11
N ALA A 281 -17.05 123.49 15.30
CA ALA A 281 -18.42 123.07 15.63
C ALA A 281 -18.74 121.57 15.84
N SER A 282 -18.98 121.26 17.13
CA SER A 282 -20.22 120.63 17.65
C SER A 282 -20.78 119.48 16.82
N GLY A 283 -20.69 118.21 17.23
CA GLY A 283 -21.23 117.67 18.46
C GLY A 283 -22.08 116.44 18.10
N THR A 284 -22.22 115.49 19.02
CA THR A 284 -23.07 114.28 18.97
C THR A 284 -22.51 113.01 18.30
N ALA A 285 -21.81 112.19 19.11
CA ALA A 285 -21.97 110.73 19.12
C ALA A 285 -23.30 110.39 19.86
N PRO A 286 -23.94 109.19 19.75
CA PRO A 286 -23.37 107.85 19.56
C PRO A 286 -24.13 107.03 18.48
N GLU A 287 -23.78 105.79 18.08
CA GLU A 287 -24.18 104.55 18.78
C GLU A 287 -23.60 103.33 18.05
N LEU A 288 -22.64 102.65 18.69
CA LEU A 288 -22.20 101.31 18.31
C LEU A 288 -23.25 100.29 18.76
N GLY A 289 -23.99 99.72 17.81
CA GLY A 289 -24.93 98.62 18.03
C GLY A 289 -24.40 97.27 17.55
N SER A 290 -23.34 96.74 18.17
CA SER A 290 -22.86 95.38 17.95
C SER A 290 -23.88 94.36 18.48
N ARG A 291 -24.80 93.91 17.62
CA ARG A 291 -25.62 92.72 17.88
C ARG A 291 -24.78 91.47 17.62
N ILE A 292 -24.09 91.01 18.66
CA ILE A 292 -23.48 89.69 18.72
C ILE A 292 -24.59 88.64 18.66
N ALA A 293 -24.75 88.00 17.51
CA ALA A 293 -25.59 86.82 17.38
C ALA A 293 -24.94 85.68 18.19
N LYS A 294 -25.66 85.18 19.19
CA LYS A 294 -25.30 83.98 19.96
C LYS A 294 -25.14 82.81 18.99
N PRO A 295 -24.04 82.03 19.02
CA PRO A 295 -24.02 80.77 18.30
C PRO A 295 -25.08 79.87 18.93
N LEU A 296 -26.12 79.58 18.15
CA LEU A 296 -27.07 78.53 18.42
C LEU A 296 -26.28 77.24 18.60
N ARG A 297 -26.15 76.85 19.87
CA ARG A 297 -25.79 75.51 20.32
C ARG A 297 -26.77 74.53 19.68
N GLY A 298 -26.37 73.96 18.55
CA GLY A 298 -27.08 72.87 17.89
C GLY A 298 -27.12 71.67 18.81
N GLY A 299 -28.30 71.40 19.36
CA GLY A 299 -28.64 70.14 19.97
C GLY A 299 -29.12 69.15 18.91
N GLY A 300 -28.73 67.89 19.09
CA GLY A 300 -29.53 66.72 18.70
C GLY A 300 -29.62 66.42 17.22
N GLY A 301 -28.62 65.72 16.68
CA GLY A 301 -28.69 65.04 15.39
C GLY A 301 -28.04 63.66 15.50
N ALA A 302 -28.88 62.63 15.41
CA ALA A 302 -28.52 61.22 15.47
C ALA A 302 -27.44 60.84 14.44
N GLY A 303 -26.46 60.07 14.89
CA GLY A 303 -25.43 59.40 14.09
C GLY A 303 -24.90 58.18 14.86
N PRO A 304 -24.43 57.13 14.17
CA PRO A 304 -24.52 55.74 14.63
C PRO A 304 -23.56 55.40 15.79
N MET A 305 -24.05 54.57 16.71
CA MET A 305 -23.29 53.92 17.78
C MET A 305 -22.00 53.28 17.24
N VAL A 306 -20.86 53.86 17.60
CA VAL A 306 -19.57 53.18 17.58
C VAL A 306 -19.51 52.32 18.85
N PRO A 307 -19.22 51.01 18.78
CA PRO A 307 -19.15 50.17 19.98
C PRO A 307 -17.84 50.45 20.73
N THR A 308 -17.94 51.08 21.89
CA THR A 308 -16.82 51.26 22.81
C THR A 308 -16.52 49.94 23.52
N LEU A 309 -15.23 49.62 23.54
CA LEU A 309 -14.57 48.41 24.05
C LEU A 309 -14.63 48.28 25.58
N ALA A 310 -15.83 48.21 26.19
CA ALA A 310 -15.98 48.09 27.64
C ALA A 310 -17.14 47.17 28.09
N GLY A 311 -17.61 46.27 27.22
CA GLY A 311 -18.79 45.45 27.48
C GLY A 311 -18.72 44.01 26.95
N LEU A 312 -17.54 43.39 26.91
CA LEU A 312 -17.38 42.00 26.47
C LEU A 312 -16.66 41.15 27.53
N GLN A 313 -17.19 41.15 28.76
CA GLN A 313 -16.78 40.21 29.80
C GLN A 313 -17.98 39.61 30.55
N GLN A 314 -19.09 39.37 29.85
CA GLN A 314 -20.19 38.61 30.46
C GLN A 314 -21.17 37.98 29.48
N GLN A 315 -20.68 37.30 28.43
CA GLN A 315 -21.54 36.33 27.73
C GLN A 315 -20.74 35.33 26.87
N GLN A 316 -20.11 34.34 27.53
CA GLN A 316 -19.87 33.05 26.87
C GLN A 316 -19.66 31.96 27.92
N GLN A 317 -20.78 31.51 28.48
CA GLN A 317 -20.83 30.26 29.21
C GLN A 317 -21.86 29.37 28.50
N GLN A 318 -21.36 28.21 28.09
CA GLN A 318 -22.03 27.02 27.57
C GLN A 318 -21.89 26.73 26.07
N GLU A 319 -21.44 25.48 25.85
CA GLU A 319 -21.37 24.67 24.64
C GLU A 319 -20.11 24.75 23.75
N GLY A 320 -19.23 23.74 23.91
CA GLY A 320 -18.12 23.41 23.00
C GLY A 320 -16.93 22.74 23.70
N PRO A 321 -16.37 21.63 23.19
CA PRO A 321 -15.64 20.65 23.99
C PRO A 321 -14.25 21.13 24.43
N LYS A 322 -13.94 20.84 25.71
CA LYS A 322 -12.70 21.20 26.36
C LYS A 322 -11.51 20.52 25.66
N ARG A 323 -10.59 21.35 25.18
CA ARG A 323 -9.31 21.00 24.58
C ARG A 323 -8.52 20.10 25.54
N SER A 324 -8.17 18.90 25.10
CA SER A 324 -7.27 18.00 25.82
C SER A 324 -5.86 18.58 25.84
N SER A 325 -5.42 19.04 27.01
CA SER A 325 -4.04 19.46 27.24
C SER A 325 -3.15 18.22 27.34
N TRP A 326 -2.25 18.07 26.37
CA TRP A 326 -1.16 17.09 26.41
C TRP A 326 -0.03 17.62 27.28
N PHE A 327 -0.20 17.52 28.60
CA PHE A 327 0.93 17.58 29.53
C PHE A 327 1.27 16.16 29.97
N PHE A 328 2.50 15.76 29.65
CA PHE A 328 3.17 14.55 30.10
C PHE A 328 3.04 14.40 31.62
N ASN A 329 2.44 13.30 32.07
CA ASN A 329 2.67 12.79 33.42
C ASN A 329 3.65 11.61 33.30
N GLN A 330 4.92 11.87 33.59
CA GLN A 330 5.93 10.84 33.84
C GLN A 330 5.83 10.38 35.30
N ARG A 331 6.20 9.12 35.54
CA ARG A 331 6.25 8.34 36.81
C ARG A 331 4.94 7.61 37.09
N THR A 332 4.90 6.29 37.26
CA THR A 332 5.86 5.27 37.76
C THR A 332 5.61 3.96 37.04
#